data_AF-X0Z1S2-F1
#
_entry.id   AF-X0Z1S2-F1
#
_cell.length_a   1.000
_cell.length_b   1.000
_cell.length_c   1.000
_cell.angle_alpha   90.00
_cell.angle_beta   90.00
_cell.angle_gamma   90.00
#
_symmetry.space_group_name_H-M   'P 1'
#
loop_
_entity.id
_entity.type
_entity.pdbx_description
1 polymer ?
#
loop_
_entity_poly.entity_id
_entity_poly.type
_entity_poly.pdbx_seq_one_letter_code
_entity_poly.pdbx_strand_id
1 'polypeptide(L)' 'IVVLLYDVLHSYYFSVDERRKLLREVYRVLKPNALLSIYPEHMELEEVKREIEEANFWISSGSTEAPERDFEYLEGVNG' A
#
# COMPACT_ATOMS: atom_id res chain seq x y z
N ILE A 1 -5.24 9.43 10.65
CA ILE A 1 -5.82 9.51 9.27
C ILE A 1 -5.53 8.18 8.63
N VAL A 2 -6.46 7.66 7.84
CA VAL A 2 -6.29 6.39 7.12
C VAL A 2 -6.50 6.67 5.63
N VAL A 3 -5.60 6.16 4.79
CA VAL A 3 -5.76 6.12 3.33
C VAL A 3 -5.91 4.67 2.91
N LEU A 4 -6.86 4.40 2.02
CA LEU A 4 -7.18 3.07 1.51
C LEU A 4 -6.92 3.03 0.00
N LEU A 5 -6.08 2.10 -0.45
CA LEU A 5 -5.81 1.85 -1.87
C LEU A 5 -6.20 0.41 -2.21
N TYR A 6 -7.41 0.21 -2.74
CA TYR A 6 -7.99 -1.10 -2.99
C TYR A 6 -8.11 -1.31 -4.50
N ASP A 7 -7.31 -2.23 -5.02
CA ASP A 7 -7.17 -2.57 -6.45
C ASP A 7 -6.81 -1.41 -7.40
N VAL A 8 -6.46 -0.25 -6.84
CA VAL A 8 -6.06 0.93 -7.61
C VAL A 8 -4.63 0.82 -8.12
N LEU A 9 -3.79 -0.05 -7.55
CA LEU A 9 -2.39 -0.22 -7.96
C LEU A 9 -2.23 -1.17 -9.16
N HIS A 10 -3.33 -1.66 -9.74
CA HIS A 10 -3.27 -2.55 -10.89
C HIS A 10 -2.47 -1.91 -12.04
N SER A 11 -1.58 -2.71 -12.64
CA SER A 11 -0.78 -2.37 -13.83
C SER A 11 -1.57 -1.85 -15.04
N TYR A 12 -2.89 -2.10 -15.10
CA TYR A 12 -3.77 -1.55 -16.12
C TYR A 12 -3.98 -0.03 -15.96
N TYR A 13 -3.97 0.47 -14.72
CA TYR A 13 -4.17 1.89 -14.42
C TYR A 13 -2.86 2.66 -14.29
N PHE A 14 -1.82 2.02 -13.75
CA PHE A 14 -0.55 2.67 -13.44
C PHE A 14 0.65 1.81 -13.84
N SER A 15 1.60 2.44 -14.51
CA SER A 15 2.97 1.96 -14.60
C SER A 15 3.67 2.02 -13.23
N VAL A 16 4.79 1.30 -13.08
CA VAL A 16 5.62 1.29 -11.87
C VAL A 16 5.99 2.72 -11.42
N ASP A 17 6.39 3.59 -12.36
CA ASP A 17 6.80 4.96 -12.04
C ASP A 17 5.63 5.83 -11.58
N GLU A 18 4.43 5.59 -12.13
CA GLU A 18 3.21 6.28 -11.70
C GLU A 18 2.75 5.82 -10.33
N ARG A 19 2.85 4.52 -10.00
CA ARG A 19 2.57 4.01 -8.64
C ARG A 19 3.52 4.59 -7.60
N ARG A 20 4.82 4.62 -7.90
CA ARG A 20 5.81 5.30 -7.04
C ARG A 20 5.48 6.77 -6.83
N LYS A 21 5.03 7.47 -7.86
CA LYS A 21 4.57 8.85 -7.74
C LYS A 21 3.32 8.95 -6.87
N LEU A 22 2.33 8.08 -7.05
CA LEU A 22 1.11 8.02 -6.24
C LEU A 22 1.45 7.81 -4.76
N LEU A 23 2.29 6.83 -4.42
CA LEU A 23 2.70 6.55 -3.05
C LEU A 23 3.43 7.74 -2.40
N ARG A 24 4.28 8.45 -3.15
CA ARG A 24 4.91 9.70 -2.68
C ARG A 24 3.91 10.81 -2.41
N GLU A 25 2.90 10.97 -3.25
CA GLU A 25 1.84 11.96 -3.02
C GLU A 25 0.95 11.59 -1.83
N VAL A 26 0.66 10.31 -1.65
CA VAL A 26 -0.03 9.79 -0.44
C VAL A 26 0.80 10.10 0.80
N TYR A 27 2.11 9.80 0.78
CA TYR A 27 3.01 10.12 1.88
C TYR A 27 3.00 11.61 2.22
N ARG A 28 3.07 12.48 1.21
CA ARG A 28 3.06 13.95 1.37
C ARG A 28 1.80 14.48 2.06
N VAL A 29 0.64 13.87 1.85
CA VAL A 29 -0.63 14.33 2.45
C VAL A 29 -0.94 13.68 3.79
N LEU A 30 -0.32 12.53 4.09
CA LEU A 30 -0.50 11.84 5.36
C LEU A 30 0.22 12.59 6.50
N LYS A 31 -0.47 12.76 7.62
CA LYS A 31 0.14 13.25 8.87
C LYS A 31 1.05 12.18 9.47
N PRO A 32 2.07 12.50 10.28
CA PRO A 32 2.89 11.51 10.96
C PRO A 32 2.05 10.49 11.75
N ASN A 33 2.49 9.23 11.78
CA ASN A 33 1.76 8.09 12.36
C ASN A 33 0.38 7.82 11.72
N ALA A 34 0.17 8.23 10.47
CA ALA A 34 -1.01 7.86 9.72
C ALA A 34 -0.84 6.48 9.06
N LEU A 35 -1.98 5.84 8.81
CA LEU A 35 -2.06 4.49 8.27
C LEU A 35 -2.37 4.52 6.78
N LEU A 36 -1.63 3.74 6.01
CA LEU A 36 -1.90 3.41 4.62
C LEU A 36 -2.26 1.92 4.57
N SER A 37 -3.50 1.59 4.19
CA SER A 37 -3.95 0.21 4.01
C SER A 37 -4.16 -0.08 2.52
N ILE A 38 -3.51 -1.13 2.03
CA ILE A 38 -3.43 -1.48 0.62
C ILE A 38 -3.95 -2.90 0.42
N TYR A 39 -4.86 -3.06 -0.54
CA TYR A 39 -5.37 -4.33 -1.00
C TYR A 39 -5.11 -4.48 -2.51
N PRO A 40 -4.08 -5.25 -2.91
CA PRO A 40 -3.66 -5.38 -4.30
C PRO A 40 -4.15 -6.69 -4.94
N GLU A 41 -5.42 -6.76 -5.38
CA GLU A 41 -6.01 -7.99 -5.93
C GLU A 41 -5.30 -8.51 -7.19
N HIS A 42 -4.80 -7.59 -8.03
CA HIS A 42 -4.18 -7.92 -9.32
C HIS A 42 -2.67 -7.65 -9.36
N MET A 43 -1.99 -7.67 -8.21
CA MET A 43 -0.55 -7.39 -8.14
C MET A 43 0.12 -8.26 -7.09
N GLU A 44 1.32 -8.72 -7.39
CA GLU A 44 2.09 -9.56 -6.48
C GLU A 44 2.41 -8.80 -5.18
N LEU A 45 2.12 -9.42 -4.04
CA LEU A 45 2.25 -8.77 -2.74
C LEU A 45 3.68 -8.29 -2.48
N GLU A 46 4.69 -9.07 -2.87
CA GLU A 46 6.10 -8.71 -2.73
C GLU A 46 6.52 -7.51 -3.60
N GLU A 47 5.82 -7.28 -4.72
CA GLU A 47 6.02 -6.08 -5.53
C GLU A 47 5.49 -4.85 -4.80
N VAL A 48 4.30 -4.96 -4.22
CA VAL A 48 3.65 -3.89 -3.46
C VAL A 48 4.43 -3.56 -2.19
N LYS A 49 4.89 -4.57 -1.43
CA LYS A 49 5.73 -4.38 -0.24
C LYS A 49 6.96 -3.54 -0.55
N ARG A 50 7.71 -3.90 -1.61
CA ARG A 50 8.89 -3.16 -2.05
C ARG A 50 8.56 -1.72 -2.42
N GLU A 51 7.48 -1.48 -3.17
CA GLU A 51 7.09 -0.12 -3.56
C GLU A 51 6.68 0.75 -2.35
N ILE A 52 6.01 0.17 -1.36
CA ILE A 52 5.62 0.84 -0.10
C ILE A 52 6.87 1.22 0.70
N GLU A 53 7.82 0.30 0.85
CA GLU A 53 9.09 0.55 1.55
C GLU A 53 9.94 1.61 0.83
N GLU A 54 10.04 1.56 -0.51
CA GLU A 54 10.69 2.60 -1.33
C GLU A 54 10.04 3.99 -1.15
N ALA A 55 8.77 4.04 -0.75
CA ALA A 55 8.03 5.27 -0.48
C ALA A 55 8.12 5.75 0.99
N ASN A 56 9.01 5.15 1.81
CA ASN A 56 9.24 5.46 3.23
C ASN A 56 8.09 5.09 4.18
N PHE A 57 7.25 4.13 3.80
CA PHE A 57 6.29 3.54 4.72
C PHE A 57 6.89 2.32 5.41
N TRP A 58 6.61 2.18 6.71
CA TRP A 58 7.00 1.02 7.50
C TRP A 58 5.83 0.05 7.57
N ILE A 59 6.04 -1.23 7.22
CA ILE A 59 4.99 -2.23 7.33
C ILE A 59 4.75 -2.54 8.81
N SER A 60 3.55 -2.26 9.33
CA SER A 60 3.16 -2.72 10.66
C SER A 60 2.77 -4.20 10.60
N SER A 61 3.23 -4.97 11.58
CA SER A 61 2.98 -6.40 11.70
C SER A 61 1.48 -6.70 11.74
N GLY A 62 0.93 -7.11 10.60
CA GLY A 62 -0.50 -7.39 10.46
C GLY A 62 -0.92 -7.66 9.02
N SER A 63 -0.20 -8.53 8.29
CA SER A 63 -0.85 -9.29 7.21
C SER A 63 -1.88 -10.19 7.89
N THR A 64 -3.10 -9.69 8.04
CA THR A 64 -4.19 -10.49 8.60
C THR A 64 -4.88 -11.15 7.42
N GLU A 65 -4.80 -12.48 7.36
CA GLU A 65 -5.68 -13.26 6.49
C GLU A 65 -7.12 -12.92 6.92
N ALA A 66 -7.85 -12.17 6.09
CA ALA A 66 -9.25 -11.89 6.37
C ALA A 66 -10.03 -13.21 6.26
N PRO A 67 -10.76 -13.65 7.30
CA PRO A 67 -11.29 -15.02 7.38
C PRO A 67 -12.39 -15.37 6.36
N GLU A 68 -12.82 -14.42 5.53
CA GLU A 68 -13.86 -14.67 4.52
C GLU A 68 -13.34 -14.91 3.10
N ARG A 69 -12.06 -14.68 2.79
CA ARG A 69 -11.37 -15.10 1.55
C ARG A 69 -9.86 -14.90 1.75
N ASP A 70 -9.03 -15.82 1.27
CA ASP A 70 -7.56 -15.83 1.34
C ASP A 70 -6.93 -14.53 0.79
N PHE A 71 -6.97 -13.45 1.57
CA PHE A 71 -6.56 -12.12 1.15
C PHE A 71 -5.57 -11.54 2.15
N GLU A 72 -4.39 -11.19 1.63
CA GLU A 72 -3.36 -10.46 2.37
C GLU A 72 -3.49 -8.96 2.04
N TYR A 73 -3.58 -8.12 3.07
CA TYR A 73 -3.48 -6.67 2.95
C TYR A 73 -2.23 -6.15 3.66
N LEU A 74 -1.73 -5.00 3.20
CA LEU A 74 -0.53 -4.37 3.76
C LEU A 74 -0.89 -3.08 4.47
N GLU A 75 -0.38 -2.93 5.69
CA GLU A 75 -0.49 -1.72 6.49
C GLU A 75 0.87 -1.02 6.58
N GLY A 76 0.94 0.21 6.07
CA GLY A 76 2.10 1.09 6.14
C GLY A 76 1.87 2.25 7.11
N VAL A 77 2.86 2.56 7.95
CA VAL A 77 2.88 3.75 8.82
C VAL A 77 3.95 4.72 8.34
N ASN A 78 3.65 6.01 8.24
CA ASN A 78 4.65 7.02 7.93
C ASN A 78 5.42 7.47 9.19
N GLY A 79 6.76 7.45 9.09
CA GLY A 79 7.69 7.89 10.14
C GLY A 79 8.13 9.34 10.01
#